data_AF-A0A9E3MH99-F1
#
_entry.id   AF-A0A9E3MH99-F1
#
_cell.length_a   1.000
_cell.length_b   1.000
_cell.length_c   1.000
_cell.angle_alpha   90.00
_cell.angle_beta   90.00
_cell.angle_gamma   90.00
#
_symmetry.space_group_name_H-M   'P 1'
#
loop_
_entity.id
_entity.type
_entity.pdbx_description
1 polymer ?
#
loop_
_entity_poly.entity_id
_entity_poly.type
_entity_poly.pdbx_seq_one_letter_code
_entity_poly.pdbx_strand_id
1 'polypeptide(L)'
;MKALSGRQSGASTRDQRAALLWLMALVLLSVAALLWNTVGMNHTLVIDGRSAYPVRPIDDRDPGNHGSSVATIERQGHRLALQCEVGMAAAYPFCSMHITLGPEPRGIDLSEFSVMRIWLDATGPEPIQEVRVALGNFNPAYSKPNSVDSLKNHELVYIQQSANGVIEVPMDRMSVASWWIEEHNVPLQYAGTEL
;
A
#
# COMPACT_ATOMS: atom_id res chain seq x y z
N MET A 1 -75.15 26.01 -7.82
CA MET A 1 -74.06 25.02 -7.65
C MET A 1 -72.73 25.74 -7.91
N LYS A 2 -71.82 25.75 -6.93
CA LYS A 2 -70.57 26.53 -6.93
C LYS A 2 -69.64 26.04 -8.04
N ALA A 3 -69.25 26.94 -8.96
CA ALA A 3 -68.14 26.71 -9.87
C ALA A 3 -66.82 26.80 -9.06
N LEU A 4 -66.05 25.72 -9.06
CA LEU A 4 -64.71 25.65 -8.49
C LEU A 4 -63.77 26.47 -9.36
N SER A 5 -63.38 27.64 -8.87
CA SER A 5 -62.34 28.48 -9.46
C SER A 5 -60.98 27.79 -9.29
N GLY A 6 -60.46 27.24 -10.39
CA GLY A 6 -59.09 26.75 -10.50
C GLY A 6 -58.13 27.94 -10.51
N ARG A 7 -57.45 28.19 -9.39
CA ARG A 7 -56.37 29.18 -9.30
C ARG A 7 -55.11 28.58 -9.92
N GLN A 8 -54.92 28.76 -11.23
CA GLN A 8 -53.61 28.56 -11.84
C GLN A 8 -52.70 29.71 -11.40
N SER A 9 -51.88 29.44 -10.39
CA SER A 9 -50.73 30.27 -10.03
C SER A 9 -49.69 30.18 -11.15
N GLY A 10 -49.80 31.05 -12.14
CA GLY A 10 -48.74 31.27 -13.13
C GLY A 10 -47.50 31.78 -12.41
N ALA A 11 -46.46 30.96 -12.32
CA ALA A 11 -45.16 31.39 -11.82
C ALA A 11 -44.69 32.59 -12.66
N SER A 12 -44.23 33.66 -12.00
CA SER A 12 -43.67 34.82 -12.69
C SER A 12 -42.49 34.36 -13.55
N THR A 13 -42.34 34.92 -14.75
CA THR A 13 -41.20 34.61 -15.66
C THR A 13 -39.84 34.79 -14.99
N ARG A 14 -39.76 35.62 -13.94
CA ARG A 14 -38.59 35.80 -13.08
C ARG A 14 -38.30 34.58 -12.20
N ASP A 15 -39.33 33.95 -11.64
CA ASP A 15 -39.22 32.75 -10.80
C ASP A 15 -38.81 31.53 -11.65
N GLN A 16 -39.34 31.43 -12.88
CA GLN A 16 -38.94 30.38 -13.82
C GLN A 16 -37.48 30.49 -14.26
N ARG A 17 -36.98 31.69 -14.55
CA ARG A 17 -35.57 31.91 -14.88
C ARG A 17 -34.64 31.59 -13.70
N ALA A 18 -35.02 31.99 -12.49
CA ALA A 18 -34.28 31.63 -11.30
C ALA A 18 -34.23 30.11 -11.09
N ALA A 19 -35.37 29.42 -11.23
CA ALA A 19 -35.43 27.96 -11.14
C ALA A 19 -34.55 27.27 -12.19
N LEU A 20 -34.57 27.74 -13.45
CA LEU A 20 -33.69 27.24 -14.51
C LEU A 20 -32.20 27.45 -14.19
N LEU A 21 -31.82 28.62 -13.66
CA LEU A 21 -30.43 28.89 -13.24
C LEU A 21 -30.00 27.96 -12.10
N TRP A 22 -30.85 27.73 -11.10
CA TRP A 22 -30.57 26.80 -10.02
C TRP A 22 -30.43 25.36 -10.49
N LEU A 23 -31.33 24.92 -11.39
CA LEU A 23 -31.23 23.59 -12.00
C LEU A 23 -29.94 23.43 -12.80
N MET A 24 -29.57 24.43 -13.61
CA MET A 24 -28.29 24.41 -14.33
C MET A 24 -27.09 24.38 -13.36
N ALA A 25 -27.12 25.15 -12.27
CA ALA A 25 -26.07 25.15 -11.26
C ALA A 25 -25.93 23.78 -10.56
N LEU A 26 -27.04 23.12 -10.22
CA LEU A 26 -27.03 21.78 -9.62
C LEU A 26 -26.53 20.72 -10.59
N VAL A 27 -26.87 20.82 -11.88
CA VAL A 27 -26.34 19.93 -12.92
C VAL A 27 -24.84 20.14 -13.06
N LEU A 28 -24.37 21.39 -13.14
CA LEU A 28 -22.94 21.69 -13.21
C LEU A 28 -22.17 21.20 -11.98
N LEU A 29 -22.73 21.38 -10.78
CA LEU A 29 -22.15 20.87 -9.53
C LEU A 29 -22.06 19.34 -9.54
N SER A 30 -23.12 18.65 -10.00
CA SER A 30 -23.14 17.19 -10.12
C SER A 30 -22.09 16.69 -11.10
N VAL A 31 -21.96 17.35 -12.27
CA VAL A 31 -20.94 17.01 -13.26
C VAL A 31 -19.53 17.25 -12.69
N ALA A 32 -19.30 18.36 -11.99
CA ALA A 32 -18.04 18.66 -11.34
C ALA A 32 -17.69 17.61 -10.27
N ALA A 33 -18.67 17.21 -9.45
CA ALA A 33 -18.49 16.17 -8.43
C ALA A 33 -18.17 14.80 -9.05
N LEU A 34 -18.83 14.43 -10.15
CA LEU A 34 -18.55 13.20 -10.88
C LEU A 34 -17.14 13.19 -11.48
N LEU A 35 -16.70 14.31 -12.08
CA LEU A 35 -15.34 14.44 -12.61
C LEU A 35 -14.30 14.39 -11.50
N TRP A 36 -14.57 15.02 -10.35
CA TRP A 36 -13.71 14.94 -9.17
C TRP A 36 -13.60 13.50 -8.65
N ASN A 37 -14.73 12.80 -8.57
CA ASN A 37 -14.80 11.42 -8.13
C ASN A 37 -13.99 10.47 -9.03
N THR A 38 -14.05 10.64 -10.35
CA THR A 38 -13.40 9.72 -11.29
C THR A 38 -11.90 9.99 -11.48
N VAL A 39 -11.47 11.24 -11.35
CA VAL A 39 -10.08 11.63 -11.64
C VAL A 39 -9.28 11.91 -10.37
N GLY A 40 -9.92 12.47 -9.34
CA GLY A 40 -9.24 13.07 -8.20
C GLY A 40 -9.24 12.24 -6.91
N MET A 41 -10.09 11.22 -6.78
CA MET A 41 -10.21 10.51 -5.49
C MET A 41 -9.28 9.31 -5.33
N ASN A 42 -8.82 8.71 -6.41
CA ASN A 42 -8.00 7.50 -6.33
C ASN A 42 -6.52 7.83 -6.52
N HIS A 43 -5.79 7.90 -5.41
CA HIS A 43 -4.33 7.96 -5.42
C HIS A 43 -3.78 6.55 -5.63
N THR A 44 -3.02 6.34 -6.69
CA THR A 44 -2.40 5.04 -6.99
C THR A 44 -0.89 5.18 -7.05
N LEU A 45 -0.19 4.41 -6.22
CA LEU A 45 1.25 4.26 -6.26
C LEU A 45 1.57 2.90 -6.87
N VAL A 46 2.24 2.88 -8.02
CA VAL A 46 2.63 1.64 -8.71
C VAL A 46 4.11 1.38 -8.50
N ILE A 47 4.41 0.19 -7.96
CA ILE A 47 5.77 -0.29 -7.75
C ILE A 47 5.94 -1.56 -8.59
N ASP A 48 6.72 -1.47 -9.67
CA ASP A 48 6.98 -2.57 -10.59
C ASP A 48 8.40 -2.53 -11.18
N GLY A 49 8.66 -3.39 -12.16
CA GLY A 49 9.92 -3.45 -12.89
C GLY A 49 10.30 -2.16 -13.65
N ARG A 50 9.38 -1.21 -13.86
CA ARG A 50 9.65 0.08 -14.52
C ARG A 50 9.79 1.24 -13.53
N SER A 51 9.32 1.09 -12.29
CA SER A 51 9.44 2.13 -11.28
C SER A 51 10.92 2.45 -10.97
N ALA A 52 11.22 3.73 -10.76
CA ALA A 52 12.58 4.24 -10.51
C ALA A 52 13.05 4.06 -9.05
N TYR A 53 12.39 3.20 -8.27
CA TYR A 53 12.77 2.93 -6.89
C TYR A 53 14.04 2.07 -6.83
N PRO A 54 15.02 2.42 -5.96
CA PRO A 54 16.15 1.54 -5.67
C PRO A 54 15.64 0.21 -5.11
N VAL A 55 16.19 -0.89 -5.62
CA VAL A 55 15.87 -2.24 -5.16
C VAL A 55 17.16 -2.97 -4.85
N ARG A 56 17.21 -3.63 -3.69
CA ARG A 56 18.39 -4.36 -3.21
C ARG A 56 18.02 -5.78 -2.77
N PRO A 57 18.79 -6.81 -3.17
CA PRO A 57 18.70 -8.11 -2.53
C PRO A 57 19.28 -8.01 -1.12
N ILE A 58 18.64 -8.69 -0.18
CA ILE A 58 19.18 -8.96 1.16
C ILE A 58 19.10 -10.47 1.37
N ASP A 59 20.13 -11.04 1.98
CA ASP A 59 20.23 -12.46 2.33
C ASP A 59 20.95 -12.64 3.66
N ASP A 60 20.96 -13.87 4.16
CA ASP A 60 21.48 -14.26 5.47
C ASP A 60 23.02 -14.31 5.58
N ARG A 61 23.77 -13.87 4.56
CA ARG A 61 25.24 -13.92 4.55
C ARG A 61 25.91 -12.80 5.34
N ASP A 62 25.14 -11.98 6.03
CA ASP A 62 25.72 -10.95 6.88
C ASP A 62 26.61 -11.58 7.99
N PRO A 63 27.57 -10.81 8.54
CA PRO A 63 28.49 -11.34 9.55
C PRO A 63 27.83 -11.83 10.84
N GLY A 64 26.57 -11.46 11.11
CA GLY A 64 25.85 -11.84 12.33
C GLY A 64 25.09 -13.17 12.19
N ASN A 65 24.62 -13.47 10.98
CA ASN A 65 23.78 -14.63 10.68
C ASN A 65 24.58 -15.84 10.18
N HIS A 66 25.81 -15.64 9.67
CA HIS A 66 26.69 -16.70 9.17
C HIS A 66 26.01 -17.64 8.15
N GLY A 67 25.02 -17.13 7.42
CA GLY A 67 24.27 -17.87 6.44
C GLY A 67 25.03 -18.08 5.13
N SER A 68 24.38 -18.78 4.22
CA SER A 68 24.95 -19.11 2.92
C SER A 68 23.95 -19.01 1.78
N SER A 69 22.83 -18.31 1.99
CA SER A 69 21.82 -18.07 0.95
C SER A 69 22.27 -16.94 0.03
N VAL A 70 21.87 -16.99 -1.24
CA VAL A 70 22.25 -15.97 -2.23
C VAL A 70 20.99 -15.38 -2.86
N ALA A 71 20.75 -14.10 -2.57
CA ALA A 71 19.67 -13.34 -3.18
C ALA A 71 20.19 -12.58 -4.42
N THR A 72 19.46 -12.67 -5.53
CA THR A 72 19.68 -11.84 -6.71
C THR A 72 18.38 -11.23 -7.20
N ILE A 73 18.47 -10.05 -7.79
CA ILE A 73 17.30 -9.31 -8.30
C ILE A 73 17.44 -9.11 -9.78
N GLU A 74 16.35 -9.42 -10.49
CA GLU A 74 16.24 -9.23 -11.91
C GLU A 74 15.08 -8.27 -12.22
N ARG A 75 15.36 -7.30 -13.10
CA ARG A 75 14.38 -6.32 -13.57
C ARG A 75 14.17 -6.52 -15.07
N GLN A 76 12.94 -6.88 -15.47
CA GLN A 76 12.59 -7.12 -16.87
C GLN A 76 11.22 -6.50 -17.19
N GLY A 77 11.23 -5.34 -17.84
CA GLY A 77 9.97 -4.65 -18.19
C GLY A 77 9.17 -4.31 -16.94
N HIS A 78 7.96 -4.86 -16.81
CA HIS A 78 7.12 -4.69 -15.61
C HIS A 78 7.44 -5.68 -14.48
N ARG A 79 8.25 -6.72 -14.75
CA ARG A 79 8.57 -7.76 -13.78
C ARG A 79 9.77 -7.35 -12.92
N LEU A 80 9.60 -7.48 -11.61
CA LEU A 80 10.67 -7.44 -10.62
C LEU A 80 10.73 -8.81 -9.96
N ALA A 81 11.87 -9.49 -10.04
CA ALA A 81 12.00 -10.87 -9.61
C ALA A 81 13.15 -11.03 -8.61
N LEU A 82 12.86 -11.71 -7.51
CA LEU A 82 13.84 -12.21 -6.55
C LEU A 82 14.16 -13.66 -6.92
N GLN A 83 15.42 -13.98 -7.15
CA GLN A 83 15.90 -15.35 -7.18
C GLN A 83 16.69 -15.61 -5.90
N CYS A 84 16.40 -16.72 -5.23
CA CYS A 84 17.05 -17.10 -3.98
C CYS A 84 17.59 -18.51 -4.08
N GLU A 85 18.90 -18.65 -3.92
CA GLU A 85 19.54 -19.94 -3.70
C GLU A 85 19.70 -20.12 -2.19
N VAL A 86 18.81 -20.91 -1.57
CA VAL A 86 18.77 -21.10 -0.12
C VAL A 86 19.94 -21.95 0.35
N GLY A 87 20.70 -21.42 1.31
CA GLY A 87 21.77 -22.12 2.00
C GLY A 87 21.30 -22.81 3.28
N MET A 88 22.06 -23.80 3.75
CA MET A 88 21.74 -24.55 4.98
C MET A 88 22.65 -24.20 6.17
N ALA A 89 23.49 -23.16 6.05
CA ALA A 89 24.46 -22.80 7.08
C ALA A 89 23.83 -22.07 8.29
N ALA A 90 22.77 -21.29 8.07
CA ALA A 90 22.03 -20.59 9.13
C ALA A 90 20.87 -21.44 9.66
N ALA A 91 20.50 -21.22 10.92
CA ALA A 91 19.32 -21.85 11.52
C ALA A 91 18.01 -21.40 10.85
N TYR A 92 17.97 -20.16 10.35
CA TYR A 92 16.82 -19.54 9.69
C TYR A 92 17.27 -18.87 8.39
N PRO A 93 17.47 -19.63 7.30
CA PRO A 93 17.97 -19.07 6.07
C PRO A 93 16.91 -18.20 5.38
N PHE A 94 17.33 -17.08 4.78
CA PHE A 94 16.39 -16.16 4.13
C PHE A 94 17.00 -15.41 2.94
N CYS A 95 16.11 -14.97 2.06
CA CYS A 95 16.34 -13.95 1.05
C CYS A 95 15.16 -12.98 1.06
N SER A 96 15.42 -11.70 0.82
CA SER A 96 14.37 -10.69 0.68
C SER A 96 14.73 -9.67 -0.40
N MET A 97 13.69 -8.98 -0.85
CA MET A 97 13.77 -7.87 -1.79
C MET A 97 13.39 -6.59 -1.07
N HIS A 98 14.35 -5.68 -0.92
CA HIS A 98 14.10 -4.39 -0.27
C HIS A 98 13.92 -3.32 -1.34
N ILE A 99 12.79 -2.61 -1.27
CA ILE A 99 12.45 -1.51 -2.18
C ILE A 99 12.44 -0.21 -1.38
N THR A 100 13.32 0.73 -1.74
CA THR A 100 13.42 2.02 -1.06
C THR A 100 12.42 3.00 -1.68
N LEU A 101 11.39 3.39 -0.91
CA LEU A 101 10.29 4.22 -1.41
C LEU A 101 10.62 5.72 -1.48
N GLY A 102 11.67 6.19 -0.79
CA GLY A 102 12.09 7.58 -0.84
C GLY A 102 13.40 7.81 -0.09
N PRO A 103 13.92 9.04 -0.07
CA PRO A 103 15.14 9.35 0.66
C PRO A 103 14.92 9.19 2.17
N GLU A 104 15.82 8.47 2.83
CA GLU A 104 15.85 8.42 4.29
C GLU A 104 16.11 9.82 4.89
N PRO A 105 15.53 10.14 6.07
CA PRO A 105 14.61 9.31 6.86
C PRO A 105 13.13 9.48 6.46
N ARG A 106 12.81 10.26 5.41
CA ARG A 106 11.44 10.71 5.13
C ARG A 106 10.60 9.69 4.35
N GLY A 107 11.18 8.96 3.40
CA GLY A 107 10.43 7.99 2.60
C GLY A 107 9.27 8.61 1.82
N ILE A 108 8.16 7.87 1.71
CA ILE A 108 6.86 8.32 1.18
C ILE A 108 5.83 8.22 2.31
N ASP A 109 4.94 9.20 2.40
CA ASP A 109 3.77 9.15 3.26
C ASP A 109 2.71 8.21 2.64
N LEU A 110 2.38 7.13 3.35
CA LEU A 110 1.40 6.14 2.92
C LEU A 110 0.03 6.32 3.57
N SER A 111 -0.16 7.35 4.41
CA SER A 111 -1.40 7.55 5.19
C SER A 111 -2.65 7.80 4.34
N GLU A 112 -2.47 8.28 3.10
CA GLU A 112 -3.57 8.49 2.14
C GLU A 112 -3.98 7.19 1.40
N PHE A 113 -3.25 6.08 1.60
CA PHE A 113 -3.53 4.80 0.95
C PHE A 113 -4.23 3.84 1.92
N SER A 114 -5.37 3.30 1.49
CA SER A 114 -6.17 2.37 2.30
C SER A 114 -6.00 0.90 1.91
N VAL A 115 -5.52 0.62 0.69
CA VAL A 115 -5.41 -0.73 0.13
C VAL A 115 -4.07 -0.90 -0.61
N MET A 116 -3.35 -1.96 -0.26
CA MET A 116 -2.21 -2.46 -1.01
C MET A 116 -2.65 -3.63 -1.90
N ARG A 117 -2.31 -3.56 -3.18
CA ARG A 117 -2.57 -4.65 -4.14
C ARG A 117 -1.27 -5.36 -4.45
N ILE A 118 -1.19 -6.65 -4.14
CA ILE A 118 0.00 -7.46 -4.38
C ILE A 118 -0.28 -8.38 -5.56
N TRP A 119 0.50 -8.22 -6.61
CA TRP A 119 0.52 -9.13 -7.75
C TRP A 119 1.88 -9.81 -7.79
N LEU A 120 1.93 -11.06 -7.31
CA LEU A 120 3.16 -11.79 -7.09
C LEU A 120 2.95 -13.27 -7.35
N ASP A 121 3.92 -13.88 -8.04
CA ASP A 121 4.01 -15.32 -8.19
C ASP A 121 5.25 -15.81 -7.44
N ALA A 122 5.07 -16.85 -6.64
CA ALA A 122 6.14 -17.49 -5.88
C ALA A 122 6.22 -18.96 -6.29
N THR A 123 7.45 -19.43 -6.53
CA THR A 123 7.75 -20.83 -6.80
C THR A 123 8.95 -21.25 -5.98
N GLY A 124 8.97 -22.50 -5.56
CA GLY A 124 10.01 -23.03 -4.69
C GLY A 124 9.91 -24.55 -4.56
N PRO A 125 10.81 -25.16 -3.78
CA PRO A 125 10.82 -26.61 -3.56
C PRO A 125 9.60 -27.10 -2.79
N GLU A 126 9.01 -26.25 -1.92
CA GLU A 126 7.83 -26.58 -1.14
C GLU A 126 6.54 -26.55 -1.99
N PRO A 127 5.52 -27.35 -1.67
CA PRO A 127 4.24 -27.31 -2.38
C PRO A 127 3.43 -26.05 -2.06
N ILE A 128 3.69 -25.42 -0.91
CA ILE A 128 3.02 -24.22 -0.44
C ILE A 128 4.06 -23.12 -0.30
N GLN A 129 3.80 -21.98 -0.94
CA GLN A 129 4.67 -20.82 -0.89
C GLN A 129 4.05 -19.78 0.04
N GLU A 130 4.69 -19.57 1.20
CA GLU A 130 4.34 -18.48 2.11
C GLU A 130 5.08 -17.21 1.70
N VAL A 131 4.36 -16.09 1.66
CA VAL A 131 4.90 -14.78 1.28
C VAL A 131 4.71 -13.83 2.45
N ARG A 132 5.81 -13.19 2.86
CA ARG A 132 5.81 -12.09 3.82
C ARG A 132 6.02 -10.77 3.09
N VAL A 133 5.11 -9.84 3.30
CA VAL A 133 5.24 -8.45 2.82
C VAL A 133 5.35 -7.54 4.04
N ALA A 134 6.37 -6.69 4.02
CA ALA A 134 6.69 -5.79 5.12
C ALA A 134 6.79 -4.33 4.65
N LEU A 135 6.21 -3.41 5.41
CA LEU A 135 6.39 -1.96 5.27
C LEU A 135 7.17 -1.44 6.48
N GLY A 136 8.37 -0.92 6.23
CA GLY A 136 9.21 -0.31 7.24
C GLY A 136 8.84 1.15 7.47
N ASN A 137 8.37 1.50 8.66
CA ASN A 137 8.09 2.88 9.04
C ASN A 137 9.25 3.48 9.85
N PHE A 138 9.69 4.69 9.48
CA PHE A 138 10.69 5.44 10.24
C PHE A 138 10.00 6.30 11.31
N ASN A 139 10.41 6.14 12.56
CA ASN A 139 9.96 7.01 13.64
C ASN A 139 11.18 7.51 14.44
N PRO A 140 11.41 8.83 14.54
CA PRO A 140 12.58 9.37 15.22
C PRO A 140 12.66 9.03 16.71
N ALA A 141 11.57 8.54 17.33
CA ALA A 141 11.58 8.10 18.72
C ALA A 141 12.42 6.82 18.95
N TYR A 142 12.61 5.98 17.93
CA TYR A 142 13.32 4.69 18.07
C TYR A 142 14.12 4.26 16.82
N SER A 143 13.78 4.75 15.63
CA SER A 143 14.50 4.44 14.40
C SER A 143 15.82 5.21 14.29
N LYS A 144 16.81 4.56 13.70
CA LYS A 144 18.16 5.09 13.44
C LYS A 144 18.33 5.33 11.94
N PRO A 145 18.82 6.50 11.51
CA PRO A 145 19.15 6.74 10.11
C PRO A 145 20.16 5.71 9.59
N ASN A 146 20.00 5.27 8.34
CA ASN A 146 20.83 4.26 7.68
C ASN A 146 20.80 2.87 8.36
N SER A 147 19.75 2.55 9.12
CA SER A 147 19.56 1.25 9.75
C SER A 147 18.16 0.73 9.44
N VAL A 148 18.06 -0.11 8.41
CA VAL A 148 16.79 -0.70 7.95
C VAL A 148 16.14 -1.52 9.06
N ASP A 149 16.93 -2.22 9.88
CA ASP A 149 16.41 -3.08 10.95
C ASP A 149 15.71 -2.26 12.06
N SER A 150 16.05 -0.98 12.19
CA SER A 150 15.41 -0.06 13.15
C SER A 150 14.06 0.51 12.68
N LEU A 151 13.67 0.25 11.44
CA LEU A 151 12.37 0.65 10.90
C LEU A 151 11.29 -0.27 11.47
N LYS A 152 10.20 0.32 11.97
CA LYS A 152 9.07 -0.48 12.48
C LYS A 152 8.49 -1.32 11.35
N ASN A 153 8.50 -2.63 11.56
CA ASN A 153 8.10 -3.60 10.56
C ASN A 153 6.60 -3.89 10.65
N HIS A 154 5.81 -3.35 9.72
CA HIS A 154 4.41 -3.72 9.55
C HIS A 154 4.33 -4.85 8.55
N GLU A 155 3.89 -6.03 8.96
CA GLU A 155 3.92 -7.23 8.14
C GLU A 155 2.53 -7.83 7.89
N LEU A 156 2.42 -8.49 6.75
CA LEU A 156 1.40 -9.46 6.42
C LEU A 156 2.09 -10.73 5.94
N VAL A 157 1.66 -11.87 6.46
CA VAL A 157 2.06 -13.19 5.99
C VAL A 157 0.84 -13.88 5.39
N TYR A 158 0.96 -14.40 4.17
CA TYR A 158 -0.11 -15.13 3.52
C TYR A 158 0.42 -16.30 2.68
N ILE A 159 -0.42 -17.31 2.50
CA ILE A 159 -0.15 -18.43 1.60
C ILE A 159 -0.57 -18.03 0.19
N GLN A 160 0.33 -18.14 -0.78
CA GLN A 160 -0.04 -17.91 -2.16
C GLN A 160 -0.81 -19.11 -2.71
N GLN A 161 -2.12 -18.94 -2.92
CA GLN A 161 -3.03 -20.03 -3.31
C GLN A 161 -3.15 -20.21 -4.84
N SER A 162 -2.78 -19.21 -5.65
CA SER A 162 -2.77 -19.36 -7.12
C SER A 162 -1.79 -18.41 -7.81
N ALA A 163 -1.10 -18.91 -8.84
CA ALA A 163 -0.07 -18.21 -9.61
C ALA A 163 -0.59 -17.13 -10.58
N ASN A 164 -1.78 -16.54 -10.33
CA ASN A 164 -2.36 -15.50 -11.18
C ASN A 164 -3.29 -14.53 -10.41
N GLY A 165 -3.30 -14.60 -9.08
CA GLY A 165 -4.19 -13.80 -8.25
C GLY A 165 -3.55 -12.47 -7.83
N VAL A 166 -4.27 -11.37 -8.03
CA VAL A 166 -4.01 -10.13 -7.29
C VAL A 166 -4.70 -10.27 -5.93
N ILE A 167 -3.96 -10.08 -4.84
CA ILE A 167 -4.57 -9.97 -3.52
C ILE A 167 -4.72 -8.50 -3.14
N GLU A 168 -5.85 -8.15 -2.55
CA GLU A 168 -6.10 -6.82 -2.00
C GLU A 168 -5.99 -6.89 -0.48
N VAL A 169 -5.08 -6.11 0.07
CA VAL A 169 -4.77 -6.05 1.49
C VAL A 169 -5.16 -4.68 2.00
N PRO A 170 -6.22 -4.56 2.82
CA PRO A 170 -6.47 -3.31 3.52
C PRO A 170 -5.29 -3.02 4.45
N MET A 171 -4.80 -1.77 4.43
CA MET A 171 -3.60 -1.36 5.19
C MET A 171 -3.80 -1.57 6.71
N ASP A 172 -5.04 -1.51 7.20
CA ASP A 172 -5.41 -1.76 8.59
C ASP A 172 -5.30 -3.24 9.05
N ARG A 173 -5.00 -4.16 8.12
CA ARG A 173 -4.78 -5.59 8.41
C ARG A 173 -3.33 -5.96 8.65
N MET A 174 -2.40 -5.05 8.38
CA MET A 174 -1.00 -5.28 8.69
C MET A 174 -0.79 -5.25 10.21
N SER A 175 0.07 -6.12 10.72
CA SER A 175 0.42 -6.17 12.14
C SER A 175 1.87 -5.76 12.33
N VAL A 176 2.21 -5.17 13.47
CA VAL A 176 3.62 -4.99 13.82
C VAL A 176 4.23 -6.37 14.07
N ALA A 177 5.36 -6.64 13.42
CA ALA A 177 6.03 -7.92 13.52
C ALA A 177 6.48 -8.20 14.96
N SER A 178 6.19 -9.41 15.47
CA SER A 178 6.50 -9.77 16.86
C SER A 178 8.00 -9.77 17.15
N TRP A 179 8.81 -10.28 16.22
CA TRP A 179 10.28 -10.29 16.32
C TRP A 179 10.84 -8.87 16.45
N TRP A 180 10.26 -7.91 15.73
CA TRP A 180 10.73 -6.53 15.77
C TRP A 180 10.50 -5.89 17.14
N ILE A 181 9.32 -6.14 17.73
CA ILE A 181 8.98 -5.68 19.09
C ILE A 181 9.94 -6.28 20.12
N GLU A 182 10.24 -7.57 20.00
CA GLU A 182 11.14 -8.30 20.90
C GLU A 182 12.57 -7.76 20.84
N GLU A 183 13.10 -7.51 19.64
CA GLU A 183 14.47 -6.99 19.46
C GLU A 183 14.63 -5.54 19.89
N HIS A 184 13.61 -4.70 19.68
CA HIS A 184 13.73 -3.25 19.85
C HIS A 184 13.26 -2.74 21.21
N ASN A 185 12.61 -3.58 22.04
CA ASN A 185 12.14 -3.22 23.38
C ASN A 185 11.34 -1.90 23.41
N VAL A 186 10.48 -1.69 22.41
CA VAL A 186 9.77 -0.42 22.25
C VAL A 186 8.76 -0.17 23.38
N PRO A 187 8.63 1.08 23.87
CA PRO A 187 7.59 1.43 24.83
C PRO A 187 6.20 1.08 24.31
N LEU A 188 5.28 0.69 25.20
CA LEU A 188 3.93 0.23 24.87
C LEU A 188 3.16 1.22 23.96
N GLN A 189 3.37 2.52 24.14
CA GLN A 189 2.76 3.57 23.31
C GLN A 189 3.13 3.50 21.82
N TYR A 190 4.22 2.79 21.48
CA TYR A 190 4.70 2.56 20.12
C TYR A 190 4.60 1.08 19.72
N ALA A 191 3.91 0.22 20.47
CA ALA A 191 3.79 -1.20 20.11
C ALA A 191 2.78 -1.45 18.96
N GLY A 192 1.88 -0.49 18.73
CA GLY A 192 0.84 -0.56 17.70
C GLY A 192 1.32 -0.16 16.30
N THR A 193 0.42 -0.32 15.34
CA THR A 193 0.60 0.04 13.93
C THR A 193 0.70 1.56 13.74
N GLU A 194 1.54 1.98 12.80
CA GLU A 194 1.86 3.35 12.41
C GLU A 194 2.06 3.40 10.89
N LEU A 195 0.98 3.35 10.13
CA LEU A 195 0.95 3.40 8.66
C LEU A 195 0.21 4.64 8.16
#